data_AF-A0A2R2MJI0-F1
#
_entry.id   AF-A0A2R2MJI0-F1
#
_cell.length_a   1.000
_cell.length_b   1.000
_cell.length_c   1.000
_cell.angle_alpha   90.00
_cell.angle_beta   90.00
_cell.angle_gamma   90.00
#
_symmetry.space_group_name_H-M   'P 1'
#
loop_
_entity.id
_entity.type
_entity.pdbx_description
1 polymer ?
#
loop_
_entity_poly.entity_id
_entity_poly.type
_entity_poly.pdbx_seq_one_letter_code
_entity_poly.pdbx_strand_id
1 'polypeptide(L)'
;MAVAGSGIPADLTQGEDSVESYIKKLVLQQKTGEVTEQYAITKHHWKPSDSRKVCATEGCGNRFSLISRKHHCRRCGEVFCESCTRYQMRLNTLASPDPQGRLQKYIVSVYINGERISSFLTFYCSFSIDIDMEVRRLKEGFKESVGNSEVRRTFLELRKMVGTPDWQRATYWEYTSLSTMCCYCNKEFGLLQNRRHPCTVCGFMACGDCCSKDLIVYIPNEEKGSKDPEPRIAVIKIVGCPEREPDMCVYLRICSQCHLYLEEKQVQKMQQTLTDQLQKTDLFWTKIVEAAKKLSRIRAKINAHLPKYQEHINTMGIDSGAPRASLQGENGIQVLARAQCDMSDLFVTFVLAVESIRGIQPSTTQQTTVLKNLVRGNYNFYQETVFLFRELRKTLEDTTLTSADILETIQKFVDRNAMRAVYVFLKQLALESLMLCDKFTLNNTVPVQFAEAEEVVCQDLKQCIKDCKDDWAESEEDINNVLKDQIQRLLYGTQ
;
A
#
# COMPACT_ATOMS: atom_id res chain seq x y z
N MET A 1 37.76 -11.63 -11.19
CA MET A 1 37.52 -11.40 -9.75
C MET A 1 38.13 -10.07 -9.36
N ALA A 2 37.56 -9.43 -8.32
CA ALA A 2 37.86 -8.13 -7.71
C ALA A 2 37.09 -6.92 -8.27
N VAL A 3 36.02 -6.57 -7.55
CA VAL A 3 35.31 -5.29 -7.53
C VAL A 3 36.06 -4.35 -6.57
N ALA A 4 36.25 -3.09 -6.96
CA ALA A 4 36.51 -1.95 -6.10
C ALA A 4 35.96 -0.72 -6.87
N GLY A 5 35.16 0.20 -6.35
CA GLY A 5 34.79 0.56 -4.98
C GLY A 5 34.57 2.07 -5.05
N SER A 6 33.33 2.53 -5.17
CA SER A 6 32.96 3.96 -5.14
C SER A 6 32.95 4.43 -3.69
N GLY A 7 34.07 5.01 -3.24
CA GLY A 7 34.25 5.52 -1.88
C GLY A 7 33.61 6.90 -1.67
N ILE A 8 32.93 7.03 -0.53
CA ILE A 8 32.60 8.28 0.16
C ILE A 8 33.91 8.98 0.58
N PRO A 9 34.01 10.32 0.58
CA PRO A 9 35.22 11.01 1.01
C PRO A 9 35.57 10.65 2.46
N ALA A 10 36.83 10.25 2.66
CA ALA A 10 37.40 9.96 3.96
C ALA A 10 37.75 11.27 4.70
N ASP A 11 36.74 11.97 5.20
CA ASP A 11 36.88 12.88 6.35
C ASP A 11 35.50 13.18 6.98
N LEU A 12 34.93 12.19 7.66
CA LEU A 12 33.75 12.37 8.54
C LEU A 12 33.89 11.49 9.79
N THR A 13 35.10 11.41 10.33
CA THR A 13 35.36 10.74 11.60
C THR A 13 35.92 11.76 12.58
N GLN A 14 35.05 12.66 13.06
CA GLN A 14 35.09 13.25 14.41
C GLN A 14 34.01 14.34 14.56
N GLY A 15 33.13 14.18 15.55
CA GLY A 15 32.25 15.24 16.06
C GLY A 15 30.76 14.97 15.90
N GLU A 16 30.05 14.91 17.03
CA GLU A 16 28.59 14.98 17.13
C GLU A 16 28.09 16.36 16.65
N ASP A 17 28.01 16.55 15.33
CA ASP A 17 27.18 17.58 14.70
C ASP A 17 26.68 17.06 13.34
N SER A 18 25.88 16.00 13.49
CA SER A 18 24.77 15.51 12.66
C SER A 18 24.70 15.92 11.18
N VAL A 19 24.52 14.91 10.33
CA VAL A 19 23.96 14.96 8.96
C VAL A 19 22.74 15.89 8.83
N GLU A 20 22.01 16.13 9.92
CA GLU A 20 20.91 17.08 10.02
C GLU A 20 21.34 18.55 9.85
N SER A 21 22.55 18.93 10.29
CA SER A 21 23.18 20.23 10.05
C SER A 21 23.47 20.43 8.55
N TYR A 22 23.96 19.38 7.89
CA TYR A 22 24.21 19.38 6.44
C TYR A 22 22.91 19.46 5.64
N ILE A 23 21.87 18.73 6.05
CA ILE A 23 20.52 18.78 5.45
C ILE A 23 19.86 20.15 5.67
N LYS A 24 19.94 20.73 6.88
CA LYS A 24 19.44 22.08 7.16
C LYS A 24 20.13 23.14 6.33
N LYS A 25 21.44 23.00 6.07
CA LYS A 25 22.21 23.92 5.22
C LYS A 25 21.77 23.87 3.75
N LEU A 26 21.44 22.68 3.24
CA LEU A 26 20.92 22.49 1.87
C LEU A 26 19.49 23.01 1.70
N VAL A 27 18.65 22.88 2.73
CA VAL A 27 17.26 23.37 2.73
C VAL A 27 17.21 24.90 2.89
N LEU A 28 18.11 25.50 3.66
CA LEU A 28 18.21 26.95 3.82
C LEU A 28 18.80 27.67 2.59
N GLN A 29 19.61 26.99 1.77
CA GLN A 29 20.14 27.53 0.52
C GLN A 29 19.09 27.66 -0.61
N GLN A 30 17.87 27.14 -0.42
CA GLN A 30 16.77 27.28 -1.37
C GLN A 30 15.85 28.49 -1.08
N LYS A 31 16.13 29.30 -0.05
CA LYS A 31 15.21 30.36 0.40
C LYS A 31 15.67 31.81 0.24
N THR A 32 16.77 32.08 -0.45
CA THR A 32 17.15 33.48 -0.78
C THR A 32 17.45 33.58 -2.26
N GLY A 33 16.57 34.26 -2.98
CA GLY A 33 16.71 34.53 -4.40
C GLY A 33 17.88 35.46 -4.67
N GLU A 34 18.84 34.97 -5.44
CA GLU A 34 19.63 35.75 -6.38
C GLU A 34 19.77 34.93 -7.66
N VAL A 35 19.06 35.38 -8.69
CA VAL A 35 19.00 34.77 -10.02
C VAL A 35 20.25 35.21 -10.79
N THR A 36 21.13 34.28 -11.17
CA THR A 36 21.74 34.20 -12.53
C THR A 36 22.74 33.05 -12.76
N GLU A 37 23.32 32.41 -11.73
CA GLU A 37 24.35 31.35 -11.94
C GLU A 37 23.87 29.90 -11.76
N GLN A 38 22.70 29.67 -11.17
CA GLN A 38 22.25 28.33 -10.73
C GLN A 38 21.99 27.28 -11.83
N TYR A 39 22.08 27.65 -13.11
CA TYR A 39 21.82 26.76 -14.27
C TYR A 39 23.03 26.60 -15.20
N ALA A 40 24.22 27.05 -14.80
CA ALA A 40 25.43 26.85 -15.60
C ALA A 40 25.91 25.39 -15.49
N ILE A 41 26.18 24.75 -16.63
CA ILE A 41 26.82 23.44 -16.64
C ILE A 41 28.23 23.57 -16.10
N THR A 42 28.57 22.72 -15.14
CA THR A 42 29.94 22.60 -14.67
C THR A 42 30.86 22.11 -15.80
N LYS A 43 31.95 22.82 -16.04
CA LYS A 43 32.92 22.50 -17.11
C LYS A 43 34.07 21.62 -16.63
N HIS A 44 34.00 21.08 -15.40
CA HIS A 44 35.08 20.29 -14.80
C HIS A 44 35.44 19.04 -15.62
N HIS A 45 34.48 18.47 -16.36
CA HIS A 45 34.69 17.30 -17.21
C HIS A 45 35.14 17.65 -18.65
N TRP A 46 35.29 18.93 -19.00
CA TRP A 46 35.63 19.34 -20.36
C TRP A 46 37.10 19.10 -20.65
N LYS A 47 37.39 18.47 -21.79
CA LYS A 47 38.76 18.30 -22.24
C LYS A 47 39.33 19.65 -22.68
N PRO A 48 40.62 19.94 -22.39
CA PRO A 48 41.27 21.16 -22.86
C PRO A 48 41.16 21.27 -24.38
N SER A 49 40.82 22.44 -24.90
CA SER A 49 40.68 22.68 -26.35
C SER A 49 41.91 22.23 -27.13
N ASP A 50 43.11 22.41 -26.57
CA ASP A 50 44.38 22.14 -27.23
C ASP A 50 44.75 20.65 -27.27
N SER A 51 44.04 19.82 -26.50
CA SER A 51 44.21 18.36 -26.51
C SER A 51 43.74 17.70 -27.82
N ARG A 52 42.99 18.41 -28.67
CA ARG A 52 42.44 17.88 -29.94
C ARG A 52 42.80 18.78 -31.12
N LYS A 53 43.39 18.18 -32.16
CA LYS A 53 43.69 18.82 -33.46
C LYS A 53 42.63 18.51 -34.54
N VAL A 54 41.79 17.51 -34.30
CA VAL A 54 40.76 16.99 -35.21
C VAL A 54 39.48 16.73 -34.41
N CYS A 55 38.32 16.85 -35.05
CA CYS A 55 37.02 16.50 -34.49
C CYS A 55 37.06 15.10 -33.85
N ALA A 56 36.56 14.97 -32.62
CA ALA A 56 36.55 13.71 -31.90
C ALA A 56 35.51 12.68 -32.42
N THR A 57 34.68 13.06 -33.40
CA THR A 57 33.80 12.10 -34.10
C THR A 57 34.62 11.22 -35.04
N GLU A 58 34.63 9.92 -34.78
CA GLU A 58 35.27 8.93 -35.64
C GLU A 58 34.67 8.99 -37.06
N GLY A 59 35.52 8.96 -38.09
CA GLY A 59 35.11 9.09 -39.50
C GLY A 59 34.80 10.52 -39.97
N CYS A 60 34.74 11.52 -39.07
CA CYS A 60 34.57 12.92 -39.49
C CYS A 60 35.86 13.51 -40.09
N GLY A 61 37.00 13.28 -39.42
CA GLY A 61 38.33 13.70 -39.91
C GLY A 61 38.56 15.22 -40.00
N ASN A 62 37.59 16.05 -39.62
CA ASN A 62 37.70 17.50 -39.77
C ASN A 62 38.80 18.09 -38.86
N ARG A 63 39.84 18.69 -39.46
CA ARG A 63 40.94 19.35 -38.76
C ARG A 63 40.51 20.72 -38.26
N PHE A 64 40.83 21.03 -37.01
CA PHE A 64 40.57 22.34 -36.46
C PHE A 64 41.60 23.35 -36.99
N SER A 65 41.13 24.55 -37.32
CA SER A 65 41.92 25.65 -37.86
C SER A 65 41.36 26.99 -37.38
N LEU A 66 41.93 28.11 -37.83
CA LEU A 66 41.39 29.44 -37.52
C LEU A 66 39.95 29.63 -38.04
N ILE A 67 39.53 28.83 -39.03
CA ILE A 67 38.20 28.87 -39.64
C ILE A 67 37.31 27.73 -39.08
N SER A 68 37.88 26.53 -38.88
CA SER A 68 37.18 25.39 -38.28
C SER A 68 37.33 25.41 -36.75
N ARG A 69 36.37 26.08 -36.08
CA ARG A 69 36.38 26.29 -34.62
C ARG A 69 36.06 25.01 -33.85
N LYS A 70 36.59 24.96 -32.62
CA LYS A 70 36.41 23.86 -31.66
C LYS A 70 35.14 24.08 -30.83
N HIS A 71 34.35 23.02 -30.64
CA HIS A 71 33.14 23.05 -29.83
C HIS A 71 33.09 21.88 -28.85
N HIS A 72 32.89 22.15 -27.56
CA HIS A 72 32.73 21.09 -26.57
C HIS A 72 31.33 20.49 -26.58
N CYS A 73 31.21 19.18 -26.46
CA CYS A 73 29.92 18.58 -26.09
C CYS A 73 29.65 18.90 -24.61
N ARG A 74 28.49 19.50 -24.31
CA ARG A 74 28.16 19.93 -22.95
C ARG A 74 27.86 18.77 -22.00
N ARG A 75 27.69 17.54 -22.54
CA ARG A 75 27.46 16.29 -21.81
C ARG A 75 28.74 15.49 -21.54
N CYS A 76 29.57 15.26 -22.56
CA CYS A 76 30.76 14.41 -22.44
C CYS A 76 32.09 15.18 -22.40
N GLY A 77 32.08 16.49 -22.64
CA GLY A 77 33.28 17.33 -22.54
C GLY A 77 34.30 17.19 -23.67
N GLU A 78 34.10 16.30 -24.64
CA GLU A 78 34.97 16.15 -25.82
C GLU A 78 34.83 17.30 -26.83
N VAL A 79 35.81 17.41 -27.74
CA VAL A 79 35.92 18.53 -28.70
C VAL A 79 35.56 18.12 -30.12
N PHE A 80 34.65 18.85 -30.75
CA PHE A 80 34.06 18.53 -32.05
C PHE A 80 33.96 19.76 -32.95
N CYS A 81 33.71 19.54 -34.24
CA CYS A 81 33.34 20.60 -35.17
C CYS A 81 31.85 20.97 -35.04
N GLU A 82 31.47 22.07 -35.66
CA GLU A 82 30.10 22.60 -35.62
C GLU A 82 29.07 21.61 -36.17
N SER A 83 29.37 20.95 -37.29
CA SER A 83 28.47 19.97 -37.91
C SER A 83 28.21 18.75 -37.01
N CYS A 84 29.21 18.33 -36.22
CA CYS A 84 29.08 17.22 -35.28
C CYS A 84 28.42 17.62 -33.95
N THR A 85 28.44 18.91 -33.57
CA THR A 85 27.81 19.47 -32.35
C THR A 85 26.55 20.30 -32.61
N ARG A 86 25.88 20.04 -33.72
CA ARG A 86 24.67 20.78 -34.14
C ARG A 86 23.43 20.50 -33.28
N TYR A 87 23.46 19.46 -32.46
CA TYR A 87 22.31 19.05 -31.67
C TYR A 87 22.31 19.74 -30.31
N GLN A 88 21.13 19.96 -29.74
CA GLN A 88 20.99 20.56 -28.41
C GLN A 88 20.13 19.66 -27.51
N MET A 89 20.33 19.69 -26.21
CA MET A 89 19.55 18.91 -25.25
C MET A 89 19.40 19.69 -23.96
N ARG A 90 18.27 19.55 -23.27
CA ARG A 90 18.10 20.13 -21.94
C ARG A 90 18.94 19.36 -20.93
N LEU A 91 19.87 20.07 -20.30
CA LEU A 91 20.81 19.51 -19.33
C LEU A 91 20.70 20.26 -18.00
N ASN A 92 20.83 19.53 -16.90
CA ASN A 92 21.04 20.12 -15.58
C ASN A 92 22.51 20.57 -15.39
N THR A 93 22.80 21.15 -14.23
CA THR A 93 24.15 21.64 -13.87
C THR A 93 25.23 20.56 -13.87
N LEU A 94 24.83 19.29 -13.68
CA LEU A 94 25.69 18.11 -13.73
C LEU A 94 25.85 17.53 -15.14
N ALA A 95 25.51 18.29 -16.18
CA ALA A 95 25.61 17.87 -17.58
C ALA A 95 24.77 16.62 -17.92
N SER A 96 23.76 16.32 -17.09
CA SER A 96 22.86 15.18 -17.25
C SER A 96 21.51 15.63 -17.85
N PRO A 97 20.84 14.80 -18.65
CA PRO A 97 19.54 15.14 -19.23
C PRO A 97 18.51 15.51 -18.16
N ASP A 98 17.81 16.63 -18.35
CA ASP A 98 16.80 17.14 -17.42
C ASP A 98 15.73 17.92 -18.20
N PRO A 99 14.44 17.54 -18.14
CA PRO A 99 13.34 18.27 -18.79
C PRO A 99 13.23 19.75 -18.37
N GLN A 100 13.61 20.08 -17.13
CA GLN A 100 13.64 21.44 -16.61
C GLN A 100 14.99 22.14 -16.86
N GLY A 101 15.97 21.42 -17.41
CA GLY A 101 17.30 21.89 -17.71
C GLY A 101 17.39 22.89 -18.87
N ARG A 102 18.59 23.43 -19.08
CA ARG A 102 18.89 24.40 -20.16
C ARG A 102 19.27 23.71 -21.46
N LEU A 103 18.85 24.27 -22.59
CA LEU A 103 19.17 23.76 -23.92
C LEU A 103 20.67 23.98 -24.24
N GLN A 104 21.41 22.91 -24.48
CA GLN A 104 22.88 22.90 -24.52
C GLN A 104 23.42 22.02 -25.64
N LYS A 105 24.48 22.45 -26.33
CA LYS A 105 25.03 21.72 -27.50
C LYS A 105 25.61 20.36 -27.12
N TYR A 106 25.25 19.31 -27.86
CA TYR A 106 25.75 17.94 -27.67
C TYR A 106 25.96 17.21 -29.01
N ILE A 107 26.52 16.00 -28.96
CA ILE A 107 26.75 15.14 -30.12
C ILE A 107 25.85 13.90 -30.09
N VAL A 108 25.39 13.42 -31.26
CA VAL A 108 24.51 12.24 -31.36
C VAL A 108 25.27 10.91 -31.25
N SER A 109 26.55 10.88 -31.64
CA SER A 109 27.37 9.65 -31.66
C SER A 109 28.28 9.55 -30.42
N VAL A 110 27.75 9.11 -29.28
CA VAL A 110 28.60 8.86 -28.10
C VAL A 110 29.37 7.57 -28.32
N TYR A 111 30.69 7.69 -28.49
CA TYR A 111 31.63 6.59 -28.35
C TYR A 111 32.07 6.54 -26.87
N ILE A 112 31.92 5.39 -26.22
CA ILE A 112 32.54 5.13 -24.92
C ILE A 112 33.71 4.18 -25.18
N ASN A 113 34.90 4.54 -24.69
CA ASN A 113 36.12 3.71 -24.74
C ASN A 113 36.54 3.19 -26.13
N GLY A 114 36.28 3.95 -27.20
CA GLY A 114 36.76 3.61 -28.54
C GLY A 114 35.97 2.50 -29.25
N GLU A 115 34.88 2.02 -28.68
CA GLU A 115 33.96 1.11 -29.37
C GLU A 115 32.76 1.88 -29.94
N ARG A 116 32.43 1.61 -31.21
CA ARG A 116 31.16 2.02 -31.80
C ARG A 116 30.07 1.25 -31.08
N ILE A 117 29.16 1.93 -30.40
CA ILE A 117 27.96 1.30 -29.84
C ILE A 117 27.10 0.83 -31.03
N SER A 118 27.38 -0.38 -31.53
CA SER A 118 26.63 -1.06 -32.58
C SER A 118 25.48 -1.89 -32.02
N SER A 119 25.47 -2.13 -30.71
CA SER A 119 24.32 -2.67 -30.00
C SER A 119 23.43 -1.52 -29.54
N PHE A 120 22.31 -1.39 -30.24
CA PHE A 120 21.17 -0.54 -29.89
C PHE A 120 20.82 -0.55 -28.39
N LEU A 121 21.06 -1.66 -27.66
CA LEU A 121 20.80 -1.79 -26.22
C LEU A 121 21.65 -0.87 -25.30
N THR A 122 22.90 -0.54 -25.64
CA THR A 122 23.75 0.27 -24.72
C THR A 122 23.42 1.76 -24.81
N PHE A 123 22.84 2.21 -25.94
CA PHE A 123 22.34 3.58 -26.11
C PHE A 123 21.07 3.85 -25.27
N TYR A 124 20.22 2.83 -25.09
CA TYR A 124 19.03 2.89 -24.23
C TYR A 124 19.38 3.13 -22.75
N CYS A 125 20.54 2.68 -22.27
CA CYS A 125 20.96 2.89 -20.88
C CYS A 125 21.35 4.36 -20.56
N SER A 126 21.54 5.22 -21.56
CA SER A 126 21.89 6.64 -21.37
C SER A 126 20.73 7.63 -21.53
N PHE A 127 19.58 7.18 -22.05
CA PHE A 127 18.35 7.96 -22.18
C PHE A 127 17.24 7.23 -21.41
N SER A 128 17.02 7.65 -20.17
CA SER A 128 15.83 7.30 -19.38
C SER A 128 14.60 8.00 -19.98
N ILE A 129 14.13 7.58 -21.16
CA ILE A 129 12.79 7.94 -21.60
C ILE A 129 11.85 7.14 -20.70
N ASP A 130 11.30 7.83 -19.70
CA ASP A 130 10.25 7.29 -18.86
C ASP A 130 8.97 7.18 -19.70
N ILE A 131 8.71 5.98 -20.22
CA ILE A 131 7.54 5.68 -21.04
C ILE A 131 6.26 5.96 -20.24
N ASP A 132 6.23 5.72 -18.93
CA ASP A 132 5.06 5.98 -18.11
C ASP A 132 4.77 7.48 -17.98
N MET A 133 5.82 8.30 -17.88
CA MET A 133 5.69 9.76 -17.91
C MET A 133 5.19 10.26 -19.27
N GLU A 134 5.69 9.73 -20.38
CA GLU A 134 5.19 10.10 -21.72
C GLU A 134 3.74 9.67 -21.95
N VAL A 135 3.35 8.50 -21.45
CA VAL A 135 1.94 8.06 -21.46
C VAL A 135 1.06 9.02 -20.67
N ARG A 136 1.50 9.47 -19.48
CA ARG A 136 0.77 10.48 -18.70
C ARG A 136 0.61 11.79 -19.46
N ARG A 137 1.69 12.29 -20.06
CA ARG A 137 1.68 13.48 -20.92
C ARG A 137 0.69 13.36 -22.09
N LEU A 138 0.62 12.18 -22.73
CA LEU A 138 -0.33 11.92 -23.81
C LEU A 138 -1.79 11.95 -23.32
N LYS A 139 -2.08 11.40 -22.14
CA LYS A 139 -3.41 11.46 -21.52
C LYS A 139 -3.80 12.91 -21.21
N GLU A 140 -2.94 13.65 -20.53
CA GLU A 140 -3.18 15.05 -20.16
C GLU A 140 -3.39 15.92 -21.40
N GLY A 141 -2.51 15.79 -22.39
CA GLY A 141 -2.64 16.50 -23.65
C GLY A 141 -3.91 16.15 -24.44
N PHE A 142 -4.35 14.88 -24.39
CA PHE A 142 -5.63 14.49 -24.97
C PHE A 142 -6.80 15.11 -24.20
N LYS A 143 -6.79 15.08 -22.86
CA LYS A 143 -7.80 15.68 -21.98
C LYS A 143 -8.00 17.17 -22.29
N GLU A 144 -6.91 17.93 -22.35
CA GLU A 144 -6.93 19.35 -22.69
C GLU A 144 -7.42 19.60 -24.11
N SER A 145 -7.03 18.73 -25.06
CA SER A 145 -7.47 18.85 -26.45
C SER A 145 -8.97 18.62 -26.63
N VAL A 146 -9.60 17.95 -25.66
CA VAL A 146 -11.00 17.57 -25.65
C VAL A 146 -11.91 18.59 -24.93
N GLY A 147 -11.43 19.35 -23.94
CA GLY A 147 -12.24 20.35 -23.21
C GLY A 147 -12.61 21.60 -24.05
N ASN A 148 -13.72 22.33 -23.84
CA ASN A 148 -14.87 22.25 -22.93
C ASN A 148 -16.13 22.76 -23.70
N SER A 149 -16.29 22.38 -24.97
CA SER A 149 -17.34 22.96 -25.83
C SER A 149 -17.81 21.96 -26.88
N GLU A 150 -19.13 21.79 -27.00
CA GLU A 150 -19.81 21.01 -28.04
C GLU A 150 -19.36 21.39 -29.47
N VAL A 151 -18.84 22.62 -29.64
CA VAL A 151 -18.40 23.21 -30.90
C VAL A 151 -17.09 22.57 -31.44
N ARG A 152 -16.28 21.92 -30.61
CA ARG A 152 -15.00 21.30 -31.05
C ARG A 152 -15.13 19.88 -31.60
N ARG A 153 -16.29 19.24 -31.45
CA ARG A 153 -16.55 17.87 -31.92
C ARG A 153 -16.37 17.73 -33.43
N THR A 154 -16.72 18.77 -34.19
CA THR A 154 -16.55 18.87 -35.65
C THR A 154 -15.09 19.12 -36.07
N PHE A 155 -14.23 19.53 -35.14
CA PHE A 155 -12.85 19.96 -35.41
C PHE A 155 -11.83 18.80 -35.39
N LEU A 156 -12.15 17.66 -34.75
CA LEU A 156 -11.33 16.44 -34.82
C LEU A 156 -11.25 15.89 -36.26
N GLU A 157 -12.32 16.04 -37.04
CA GLU A 157 -12.40 15.65 -38.45
C GLU A 157 -11.60 16.61 -39.37
N LEU A 158 -11.62 17.92 -39.10
CA LEU A 158 -10.92 18.94 -39.89
C LEU A 158 -9.39 18.98 -39.66
N ARG A 159 -8.90 18.39 -38.56
CA ARG A 159 -7.47 18.37 -38.20
C ARG A 159 -6.62 17.44 -39.06
N LYS A 160 -7.23 16.62 -39.93
CA LYS A 160 -6.53 15.83 -40.97
C LYS A 160 -5.73 16.70 -41.94
N MET A 161 -5.92 18.03 -41.94
CA MET A 161 -5.30 18.97 -42.89
C MET A 161 -4.05 19.72 -42.37
N VAL A 162 -3.73 19.73 -41.05
CA VAL A 162 -2.60 20.51 -40.51
C VAL A 162 -1.82 19.73 -39.45
N GLY A 163 -0.74 19.05 -39.88
CA GLY A 163 0.36 18.53 -39.05
C GLY A 163 0.01 17.63 -37.85
N THR A 164 1.02 17.02 -37.22
CA THR A 164 0.83 16.32 -35.94
C THR A 164 0.69 17.35 -34.81
N PRO A 165 -0.40 17.33 -34.00
CA PRO A 165 -0.57 18.22 -32.85
C PRO A 165 0.56 18.11 -31.84
N ASP A 166 0.92 19.21 -31.18
CA ASP A 166 2.05 19.22 -30.23
C ASP A 166 1.88 18.24 -29.07
N TRP A 167 0.64 18.02 -28.59
CA TRP A 167 0.39 17.02 -27.56
C TRP A 167 0.63 15.58 -28.03
N GLN A 168 0.57 15.30 -29.34
CA GLN A 168 0.96 14.00 -29.90
C GLN A 168 2.46 13.90 -30.19
N ARG A 169 3.22 14.97 -29.94
CA ARG A 169 4.67 14.95 -30.10
C ARG A 169 5.28 14.55 -28.77
N ALA A 170 6.07 13.47 -28.77
CA ALA A 170 6.88 13.09 -27.62
C ALA A 170 7.76 14.26 -27.17
N THR A 171 8.13 14.30 -25.89
CA THR A 171 9.06 15.34 -25.39
C THR A 171 10.35 15.39 -26.22
N TYR A 172 10.79 14.25 -26.75
CA TYR A 172 11.93 14.13 -27.66
C TYR A 172 11.49 14.07 -29.14
N TRP A 173 11.01 15.19 -29.72
CA TRP A 173 10.49 15.20 -31.11
C TRP A 173 11.39 15.88 -32.15
N GLU A 174 12.14 16.90 -31.74
CA GLU A 174 12.78 17.86 -32.65
C GLU A 174 14.00 17.28 -33.40
N TYR A 175 14.58 16.20 -32.88
CA TYR A 175 15.85 15.64 -33.35
C TYR A 175 15.72 14.48 -34.35
N THR A 176 14.49 14.01 -34.61
CA THR A 176 14.26 12.76 -35.35
C THR A 176 13.94 12.99 -36.83
N SER A 177 13.59 14.22 -37.21
CA SER A 177 13.37 14.64 -38.60
C SER A 177 14.65 14.61 -39.45
N LEU A 178 15.82 14.74 -38.82
CA LEU A 178 17.14 14.67 -39.46
C LEU A 178 17.67 13.24 -39.61
N SER A 179 16.95 12.24 -39.10
CA SER A 179 17.35 10.84 -39.21
C SER A 179 17.30 10.38 -40.67
N THR A 180 18.40 9.79 -41.13
CA THR A 180 18.52 9.17 -42.45
C THR A 180 18.19 7.67 -42.43
N MET A 181 18.12 7.06 -41.23
CA MET A 181 17.92 5.62 -41.05
C MET A 181 16.90 5.35 -39.93
N CYS A 182 16.21 4.22 -40.04
CA CYS A 182 15.29 3.72 -39.00
C CYS A 182 16.05 3.40 -37.71
N CYS A 183 15.58 3.94 -36.58
CA CYS A 183 16.12 3.69 -35.25
C CYS A 183 15.84 2.26 -34.71
N TYR A 184 15.48 1.29 -35.53
CA TYR A 184 15.13 -0.06 -35.06
C TYR A 184 15.67 -1.15 -35.98
N CYS A 185 15.51 -0.97 -37.29
CA CYS A 185 16.02 -1.93 -38.28
C CYS A 185 17.19 -1.39 -39.12
N ASN A 186 17.64 -0.16 -38.87
CA ASN A 186 18.73 0.50 -39.60
C ASN A 186 18.53 0.63 -41.13
N LYS A 187 17.34 0.36 -41.67
CA LYS A 187 17.04 0.62 -43.08
C LYS A 187 17.05 2.14 -43.35
N GLU A 188 17.70 2.57 -44.42
CA GLU A 188 17.72 3.96 -44.88
C GLU A 188 16.33 4.43 -45.32
N PHE A 189 15.96 5.65 -44.95
CA PHE A 189 14.68 6.22 -45.35
C PHE A 189 14.72 6.73 -46.80
N GLY A 190 13.74 6.30 -47.60
CA GLY A 190 13.56 6.75 -48.99
C GLY A 190 12.40 7.72 -49.17
N LEU A 191 12.33 8.32 -50.36
CA LEU A 191 11.23 9.22 -50.74
C LEU A 191 9.93 8.46 -51.07
N LEU A 192 10.05 7.28 -51.69
CA LEU A 192 8.91 6.47 -52.14
C LEU A 192 8.68 5.22 -51.27
N GLN A 193 9.74 4.64 -50.74
CA GLN A 193 9.73 3.46 -49.89
C GLN A 193 10.42 3.75 -48.55
N ASN A 194 10.05 3.01 -47.51
CA ASN A 194 10.63 3.16 -46.17
C ASN A 194 10.50 4.61 -45.65
N ARG A 195 9.26 5.10 -45.49
CA ARG A 195 8.99 6.47 -45.03
C ARG A 195 9.30 6.64 -43.53
N ARG A 196 9.53 7.90 -43.14
CA ARG A 196 9.80 8.34 -41.77
C ARG A 196 8.52 8.37 -40.93
N HIS A 197 8.57 7.76 -39.76
CA HIS A 197 7.48 7.74 -38.80
C HIS A 197 7.98 7.95 -37.36
N PRO A 198 7.76 9.14 -36.76
CA PRO A 198 8.11 9.35 -35.36
C PRO A 198 7.18 8.54 -34.45
N CYS A 199 7.76 7.93 -33.41
CA CYS A 199 7.00 7.34 -32.32
C CYS A 199 6.39 8.44 -31.44
N THR A 200 5.10 8.34 -31.13
CA THR A 200 4.36 9.29 -30.29
C THR A 200 4.81 9.26 -28.82
N VAL A 201 5.38 8.14 -28.38
CA VAL A 201 5.82 7.93 -27.00
C VAL A 201 7.28 8.33 -26.82
N CYS A 202 8.20 7.70 -27.55
CA CYS A 202 9.64 7.97 -27.39
C CYS A 202 10.21 8.98 -28.40
N GLY A 203 9.45 9.37 -29.41
CA GLY A 203 9.87 10.35 -30.42
C GLY A 203 10.78 9.83 -31.53
N PHE A 204 11.44 8.68 -31.33
CA PHE A 204 12.40 8.08 -32.28
C PHE A 204 11.79 7.80 -33.66
N MET A 205 12.64 7.91 -34.69
CA MET A 205 12.22 7.75 -36.08
C MET A 205 12.23 6.28 -36.48
N ALA A 206 11.04 5.72 -36.71
CA ALA A 206 10.85 4.36 -37.20
C ALA A 206 10.47 4.35 -38.68
N CYS A 207 10.65 3.21 -39.33
CA CYS A 207 10.00 2.92 -40.60
C CYS A 207 8.62 2.27 -40.38
N GLY A 208 7.87 2.09 -41.47
CA GLY A 208 6.53 1.48 -41.45
C GLY A 208 6.49 0.07 -40.86
N ASP A 209 7.56 -0.72 -41.05
CA ASP A 209 7.67 -2.08 -40.49
C ASP A 209 7.98 -2.07 -38.97
N CYS A 210 8.54 -0.98 -38.46
CA CYS A 210 8.98 -0.85 -37.06
C CYS A 210 8.06 0.04 -36.22
N CYS A 211 6.89 0.42 -36.75
CA CYS A 211 5.89 1.17 -36.02
C CYS A 211 4.47 0.85 -36.49
N SER A 212 3.52 0.93 -35.59
CA SER A 212 2.11 0.71 -35.87
C SER A 212 1.24 1.82 -35.29
N LYS A 213 -0.01 1.93 -35.76
CA LYS A 213 -1.02 2.85 -35.21
C LYS A 213 -1.89 2.11 -34.18
N ASP A 214 -1.25 1.35 -33.30
CA ASP A 214 -1.93 0.43 -32.38
C ASP A 214 -2.09 0.98 -30.96
N LEU A 215 -1.81 2.27 -30.74
CA LEU A 215 -2.08 2.92 -29.45
C LEU A 215 -3.35 3.76 -29.55
N ILE A 216 -4.37 3.45 -28.76
CA ILE A 216 -5.59 4.25 -28.67
C ILE A 216 -5.60 5.08 -27.39
N VAL A 217 -5.91 6.37 -27.50
CA VAL A 217 -6.23 7.24 -26.36
C VAL A 217 -7.70 7.62 -26.48
N TYR A 218 -8.47 7.48 -25.41
CA TYR A 218 -9.93 7.67 -25.49
C TYR A 218 -10.55 8.11 -24.16
N ILE A 219 -11.74 8.72 -24.23
CA ILE A 219 -12.64 8.89 -23.09
C ILE A 219 -13.66 7.73 -23.10
N PRO A 220 -13.85 7.00 -21.99
CA PRO A 220 -14.90 5.98 -21.90
C PRO A 220 -16.28 6.57 -22.18
N ASN A 221 -17.11 5.86 -22.95
CA ASN A 221 -18.45 6.34 -23.31
C ASN A 221 -19.35 6.59 -22.08
N GLU A 222 -19.10 5.89 -20.96
CA GLU A 222 -19.80 6.07 -19.68
C GLU A 222 -19.49 7.42 -19.01
N GLU A 223 -18.31 7.99 -19.29
CA GLU A 223 -17.85 9.26 -18.72
C GLU A 223 -18.21 10.46 -19.62
N LYS A 224 -18.99 10.22 -20.68
CA LYS A 224 -19.45 11.23 -21.64
C LYS A 224 -20.34 12.25 -20.92
N GLY A 225 -19.88 13.50 -20.84
CA GLY A 225 -20.58 14.59 -20.16
C GLY A 225 -20.18 14.79 -18.70
N SER A 226 -19.21 14.02 -18.19
CA SER A 226 -18.55 14.33 -16.93
C SER A 226 -17.92 15.73 -16.99
N LYS A 227 -17.98 16.48 -15.88
CA LYS A 227 -17.29 17.77 -15.75
C LYS A 227 -15.77 17.61 -15.83
N ASP A 228 -15.26 16.42 -15.53
CA ASP A 228 -13.85 16.08 -15.56
C ASP A 228 -13.68 14.64 -16.07
N PRO A 229 -13.70 14.41 -17.40
CA PRO A 229 -13.54 13.07 -17.97
C PRO A 229 -12.08 12.61 -17.88
N GLU A 230 -11.83 11.36 -17.48
CA GLU A 230 -10.48 10.83 -17.35
C GLU A 230 -10.09 9.97 -18.56
N PRO A 231 -9.08 10.38 -19.36
CA PRO A 231 -8.65 9.59 -20.49
C PRO A 231 -8.09 8.23 -20.10
N ARG A 232 -8.23 7.26 -21.01
CA ARG A 232 -7.59 5.95 -20.95
C ARG A 232 -6.71 5.75 -22.18
N ILE A 233 -5.66 4.94 -22.00
CA ILE A 233 -4.76 4.52 -23.07
C ILE A 233 -4.72 2.99 -23.09
N ALA A 234 -4.77 2.41 -24.29
CA ALA A 234 -4.62 0.99 -24.48
C ALA A 234 -3.89 0.66 -25.79
N VAL A 235 -3.18 -0.47 -25.80
CA VAL A 235 -2.72 -1.13 -27.02
C VAL A 235 -3.90 -1.92 -27.61
N ILE A 236 -4.20 -1.68 -28.88
CA ILE A 236 -5.32 -2.30 -29.59
C ILE A 236 -5.07 -3.81 -29.71
N LYS A 237 -6.14 -4.61 -29.61
CA LYS A 237 -6.13 -6.10 -29.68
C LYS A 237 -5.43 -6.78 -28.50
N ILE A 238 -5.03 -6.02 -27.48
CA ILE A 238 -4.51 -6.55 -26.22
C ILE A 238 -5.61 -6.45 -25.15
N VAL A 239 -5.63 -7.40 -24.22
CA VAL A 239 -6.59 -7.45 -23.10
C VAL A 239 -6.63 -6.10 -22.36
N GLY A 240 -7.82 -5.55 -22.11
CA GLY A 240 -7.97 -4.20 -21.53
C GLY A 240 -8.17 -3.06 -22.55
N CYS A 241 -8.09 -3.34 -23.84
CA CYS A 241 -8.60 -2.47 -24.91
C CYS A 241 -10.13 -2.46 -24.92
N PRO A 242 -10.79 -1.33 -25.25
CA PRO A 242 -12.26 -1.29 -25.39
C PRO A 242 -12.75 -2.25 -26.48
N GLU A 243 -13.88 -2.93 -26.22
CA GLU A 243 -14.49 -3.88 -27.17
C GLU A 243 -15.09 -3.20 -28.40
N ARG A 244 -15.57 -1.97 -28.24
CA ARG A 244 -16.14 -1.12 -29.28
C ARG A 244 -15.40 0.21 -29.33
N GLU A 245 -15.28 0.78 -30.52
CA GLU A 245 -14.63 2.08 -30.71
C GLU A 245 -15.36 3.16 -29.89
N PRO A 246 -14.66 3.86 -28.97
CA PRO A 246 -15.26 4.94 -28.19
C PRO A 246 -15.60 6.15 -29.07
N ASP A 247 -16.63 6.92 -28.69
CA ASP A 247 -17.05 8.11 -29.43
C ASP A 247 -15.96 9.19 -29.52
N MET A 248 -15.04 9.18 -28.55
CA MET A 248 -14.00 10.18 -28.37
C MET A 248 -12.66 9.47 -28.21
N CYS A 249 -12.04 9.15 -29.34
CA CYS A 249 -10.73 8.49 -29.37
C CYS A 249 -9.80 9.02 -30.47
N VAL A 250 -8.50 8.77 -30.29
CA VAL A 250 -7.45 9.05 -31.28
C VAL A 250 -6.48 7.88 -31.32
N TYR A 251 -6.11 7.49 -32.54
CA TYR A 251 -5.09 6.47 -32.82
C TYR A 251 -3.71 7.11 -32.98
N LEU A 252 -2.78 6.72 -32.11
CA LEU A 252 -1.42 7.21 -32.05
C LEU A 252 -0.44 6.17 -32.62
N ARG A 253 0.62 6.66 -33.24
CA ARG A 253 1.65 5.82 -33.82
C ARG A 253 2.76 5.54 -32.80
N ILE A 254 3.11 4.29 -32.58
CA ILE A 254 4.18 3.88 -31.67
C ILE A 254 5.17 2.94 -32.36
N CYS A 255 6.42 2.96 -31.93
CA CYS A 255 7.42 2.01 -32.40
C CYS A 255 7.24 0.64 -31.75
N SER A 256 7.85 -0.39 -32.34
CA SER A 256 7.80 -1.77 -31.83
C SER A 256 8.26 -1.90 -30.38
N GLN A 257 9.27 -1.13 -29.96
CA GLN A 257 9.77 -1.16 -28.58
C GLN A 257 8.76 -0.57 -27.57
N CYS A 258 8.15 0.58 -27.89
CA CYS A 258 7.09 1.15 -27.04
C CYS A 258 5.84 0.28 -27.04
N HIS A 259 5.53 -0.39 -28.15
CA HIS A 259 4.42 -1.35 -28.23
C HIS A 259 4.60 -2.48 -27.24
N LEU A 260 5.75 -3.17 -27.28
CA LEU A 260 6.05 -4.29 -26.39
C LEU A 260 5.96 -3.88 -24.91
N TYR A 261 6.55 -2.73 -24.55
CA TYR A 261 6.52 -2.23 -23.18
C TYR A 261 5.09 -1.96 -22.69
N LEU A 262 4.28 -1.28 -23.52
CA LEU A 262 2.91 -0.91 -23.14
C LEU A 262 1.97 -2.12 -23.11
N GLU A 263 2.18 -3.08 -24.00
CA GLU A 263 1.47 -4.36 -24.00
C GLU A 263 1.73 -5.13 -22.70
N GLU A 264 2.99 -5.29 -22.30
CA GLU A 264 3.36 -5.96 -21.05
C GLU A 264 2.71 -5.28 -19.83
N LYS A 265 2.83 -3.95 -19.73
CA LYS A 265 2.18 -3.15 -18.67
C LYS A 265 0.67 -3.35 -18.62
N GLN A 266 0.01 -3.37 -19.78
CA GLN A 266 -1.43 -3.53 -19.89
C GLN A 266 -1.89 -4.92 -19.43
N VAL A 267 -1.16 -5.97 -19.84
CA VAL A 267 -1.42 -7.36 -19.42
C VAL A 267 -1.23 -7.52 -17.90
N GLN A 268 -0.13 -7.00 -17.34
CA GLN A 268 0.15 -7.04 -15.91
C GLN A 268 -0.96 -6.37 -15.09
N LYS A 269 -1.43 -5.19 -15.52
CA LYS A 269 -2.52 -4.47 -14.84
C LYS A 269 -3.82 -5.29 -14.80
N MET A 270 -4.13 -6.01 -15.88
CA MET A 270 -5.33 -6.85 -15.94
C MET A 270 -5.21 -8.08 -15.02
N GLN A 271 -4.06 -8.75 -15.04
CA GLN A 271 -3.79 -9.90 -14.17
C GLN A 271 -3.88 -9.52 -12.69
N GLN A 272 -3.33 -8.37 -12.32
CA GLN A 272 -3.40 -7.86 -10.96
C GLN A 272 -4.85 -7.58 -10.54
N THR A 273 -5.63 -6.93 -11.40
CA THR A 273 -7.06 -6.64 -11.15
C THR A 273 -7.86 -7.92 -10.89
N LEU A 274 -7.63 -8.98 -11.68
CA LEU A 274 -8.29 -10.27 -11.50
C LEU A 274 -7.86 -10.96 -10.19
N THR A 275 -6.57 -10.93 -9.88
CA THR A 275 -6.02 -11.52 -8.65
C THR A 275 -6.60 -10.83 -7.41
N ASP A 276 -6.68 -9.50 -7.41
CA ASP A 276 -7.24 -8.74 -6.30
C ASP A 276 -8.73 -9.06 -6.07
N GLN A 277 -9.50 -9.30 -7.14
CA GLN A 277 -10.91 -9.69 -7.04
C GLN A 277 -11.08 -11.10 -6.46
N LEU A 278 -10.22 -12.05 -6.86
CA LEU A 278 -10.23 -13.41 -6.32
C LEU A 278 -9.88 -13.41 -4.83
N GLN A 279 -8.83 -12.69 -4.43
CA GLN A 279 -8.40 -12.60 -3.03
C GLN A 279 -9.47 -11.96 -2.12
N LYS A 280 -10.14 -10.89 -2.58
CA LYS A 280 -11.24 -10.26 -1.82
C LYS A 280 -12.41 -11.21 -1.60
N THR A 281 -12.72 -12.04 -2.60
CA THR A 281 -13.80 -13.02 -2.51
C THR A 281 -13.47 -14.12 -1.51
N ASP A 282 -12.24 -14.61 -1.50
CA ASP A 282 -11.79 -15.68 -0.59
C ASP A 282 -11.71 -15.19 0.88
N LEU A 283 -11.24 -13.96 1.10
CA LEU A 283 -11.17 -13.34 2.43
C LEU A 283 -12.56 -13.17 3.07
N PHE A 284 -13.58 -12.82 2.28
CA PHE A 284 -14.95 -12.69 2.77
C PHE A 284 -15.45 -14.01 3.37
N TRP A 285 -15.34 -15.12 2.63
CA TRP A 285 -15.84 -16.42 3.06
C TRP A 285 -15.07 -16.96 4.27
N THR A 286 -13.75 -16.75 4.31
CA THR A 286 -12.92 -17.10 5.45
C THR A 286 -13.41 -16.43 6.74
N LYS A 287 -13.66 -15.11 6.71
CA LYS A 287 -14.18 -14.36 7.87
C LYS A 287 -15.57 -14.83 8.30
N ILE A 288 -16.46 -15.14 7.35
CA ILE A 288 -17.80 -15.65 7.64
C ILE A 288 -17.74 -17.01 8.34
N VAL A 289 -16.92 -17.94 7.84
CA VAL A 289 -16.77 -19.27 8.41
C VAL A 289 -16.19 -19.20 9.82
N GLU A 290 -15.18 -18.37 10.04
CA GLU A 290 -14.56 -18.16 11.35
C GLU A 290 -15.57 -17.61 12.37
N ALA A 291 -16.32 -16.57 11.99
CA ALA A 291 -17.34 -15.98 12.85
C ALA A 291 -18.48 -16.96 13.17
N ALA A 292 -18.95 -17.72 12.17
CA ALA A 292 -19.98 -18.73 12.37
C ALA A 292 -19.51 -19.84 13.32
N LYS A 293 -18.26 -20.31 13.19
CA LYS A 293 -17.66 -21.28 14.12
C LYS A 293 -17.57 -20.74 15.54
N LYS A 294 -17.09 -19.49 15.70
CA LYS A 294 -16.99 -18.83 17.02
C LYS A 294 -18.36 -18.73 17.69
N LEU A 295 -19.37 -18.25 16.97
CA LEU A 295 -20.73 -18.16 17.47
C LEU A 295 -21.31 -19.53 17.82
N SER A 296 -21.11 -20.54 16.97
CA SER A 296 -21.58 -21.91 17.25
C SER A 296 -21.00 -22.46 18.56
N ARG A 297 -19.72 -22.19 18.85
CA ARG A 297 -19.09 -22.61 20.12
C ARG A 297 -19.72 -21.90 21.32
N ILE A 298 -19.99 -20.60 21.23
CA ILE A 298 -20.61 -19.84 22.32
C ILE A 298 -22.06 -20.30 22.53
N ARG A 299 -22.83 -20.52 21.46
CA ARG A 299 -24.21 -21.05 21.54
C ARG A 299 -24.25 -22.40 22.24
N ALA A 300 -23.31 -23.30 21.90
CA ALA A 300 -23.22 -24.60 22.55
C ALA A 300 -22.98 -24.48 24.06
N LYS A 301 -22.13 -23.53 24.50
CA LYS A 301 -21.94 -23.24 25.92
C LYS A 301 -23.21 -22.69 26.57
N ILE A 302 -23.87 -21.69 25.98
CA ILE A 302 -25.13 -21.13 26.51
C ILE A 302 -26.18 -22.23 26.68
N ASN A 303 -26.37 -23.08 25.66
CA ASN A 303 -27.33 -24.18 25.71
C ASN A 303 -26.97 -25.26 26.74
N ALA A 304 -25.69 -25.43 27.08
CA ALA A 304 -25.25 -26.40 28.09
C ALA A 304 -25.35 -25.85 29.52
N HIS A 305 -25.15 -24.54 29.71
CA HIS A 305 -25.11 -23.91 31.04
C HIS A 305 -26.49 -23.42 31.50
N LEU A 306 -27.36 -22.94 30.59
CA LEU A 306 -28.68 -22.41 30.94
C LEU A 306 -29.57 -23.44 31.67
N PRO A 307 -29.67 -24.71 31.24
CA PRO A 307 -30.46 -25.72 31.97
C PRO A 307 -29.90 -26.03 33.36
N LYS A 308 -28.57 -26.01 33.54
CA LYS A 308 -27.94 -26.22 34.85
C LYS A 308 -28.24 -25.07 35.81
N TYR A 309 -28.23 -23.84 35.30
CA TYR A 309 -28.63 -22.67 36.10
C TYR A 309 -30.10 -22.77 36.53
N GLN A 310 -30.99 -23.17 35.63
CA GLN A 310 -32.39 -23.46 35.96
C GLN A 310 -32.51 -24.54 37.05
N GLU A 311 -31.76 -25.63 36.93
CA GLU A 311 -31.78 -26.72 37.93
C GLU A 311 -31.30 -26.24 39.30
N HIS A 312 -30.25 -25.42 39.36
CA HIS A 312 -29.77 -24.83 40.62
C HIS A 312 -30.81 -23.90 41.27
N ILE A 313 -31.53 -23.10 40.47
CA ILE A 313 -32.63 -22.26 40.98
C ILE A 313 -33.78 -23.13 41.48
N ASN A 314 -34.18 -24.15 40.71
CA ASN A 314 -35.26 -25.06 41.09
C ASN A 314 -34.94 -25.84 42.38
N THR A 315 -33.68 -26.25 42.56
CA THR A 315 -33.21 -26.92 43.78
C THR A 315 -33.28 -25.99 45.00
N MET A 316 -33.33 -24.66 44.78
CA MET A 316 -33.46 -23.65 45.83
C MET A 316 -34.90 -23.22 46.14
N GLY A 317 -35.89 -23.53 45.30
CA GLY A 317 -37.33 -23.33 45.59
C GLY A 317 -37.93 -24.58 46.24
N ILE A 318 -38.26 -24.64 47.53
CA ILE A 318 -39.43 -24.04 48.23
C ILE A 318 -40.80 -24.56 47.73
N ASP A 319 -40.87 -25.57 46.83
CA ASP A 319 -42.15 -26.16 46.38
C ASP A 319 -42.54 -27.48 47.06
N SER A 320 -41.90 -27.82 48.17
CA SER A 320 -42.39 -28.88 49.06
C SER A 320 -42.22 -28.37 50.47
N GLY A 321 -43.24 -28.50 51.33
CA GLY A 321 -43.19 -28.13 52.75
C GLY A 321 -42.19 -28.95 53.57
N ALA A 322 -41.00 -29.20 53.05
CA ALA A 322 -39.90 -29.92 53.66
C ALA A 322 -39.10 -28.98 54.58
N PRO A 323 -38.54 -29.50 55.69
CA PRO A 323 -37.94 -28.68 56.73
C PRO A 323 -36.70 -27.92 56.24
N ARG A 324 -36.56 -26.69 56.74
CA ARG A 324 -35.47 -25.70 56.60
C ARG A 324 -34.02 -26.18 56.87
N ALA A 325 -33.73 -27.48 56.90
CA ALA A 325 -32.47 -28.02 57.41
C ALA A 325 -31.38 -28.33 56.36
N SER A 326 -31.60 -28.10 55.05
CA SER A 326 -30.57 -28.37 54.02
C SER A 326 -29.94 -27.14 53.38
N LEU A 327 -30.24 -25.92 53.87
CA LEU A 327 -29.64 -24.67 53.39
C LEU A 327 -28.33 -24.28 54.10
N GLN A 328 -27.72 -25.19 54.86
CA GLN A 328 -26.42 -24.94 55.50
C GLN A 328 -25.28 -25.37 54.58
N GLY A 329 -24.81 -24.43 53.77
CA GLY A 329 -23.51 -24.53 53.11
C GLY A 329 -23.26 -23.35 52.18
N GLU A 330 -22.30 -22.49 52.53
CA GLU A 330 -21.77 -21.39 51.70
C GLU A 330 -21.51 -21.83 50.24
N ASN A 331 -21.19 -23.11 50.04
CA ASN A 331 -20.99 -23.75 48.74
C ASN A 331 -22.17 -23.67 47.77
N GLY A 332 -23.43 -23.81 48.23
CA GLY A 332 -24.59 -23.83 47.33
C GLY A 332 -24.90 -22.46 46.70
N ILE A 333 -24.77 -21.41 47.51
CA ILE A 333 -24.94 -20.01 47.08
C ILE A 333 -23.78 -19.60 46.17
N GLN A 334 -22.55 -19.99 46.50
CA GLN A 334 -21.37 -19.74 45.66
C GLN A 334 -21.47 -20.39 44.28
N VAL A 335 -21.97 -21.64 44.20
CA VAL A 335 -22.18 -22.34 42.92
C VAL A 335 -23.19 -21.61 42.03
N LEU A 336 -24.30 -21.13 42.61
CA LEU A 336 -25.30 -20.35 41.85
C LEU A 336 -24.77 -18.99 41.41
N ALA A 337 -24.09 -18.27 42.30
CA ALA A 337 -23.47 -16.98 41.98
C ALA A 337 -22.47 -17.12 40.83
N ARG A 338 -21.66 -18.19 40.85
CA ARG A 338 -20.73 -18.52 39.76
C ARG A 338 -21.46 -18.84 38.46
N ALA A 339 -22.50 -19.68 38.50
CA ALA A 339 -23.31 -20.01 37.33
C ALA A 339 -23.99 -18.76 36.72
N GLN A 340 -24.45 -17.82 37.55
CA GLN A 340 -25.02 -16.55 37.09
C GLN A 340 -23.98 -15.63 36.41
N CYS A 341 -22.77 -15.55 36.98
CA CYS A 341 -21.66 -14.81 36.38
C CYS A 341 -21.27 -15.42 35.02
N ASP A 342 -21.03 -16.73 34.99
CA ASP A 342 -20.64 -17.46 33.78
C ASP A 342 -21.67 -17.27 32.65
N MET A 343 -22.97 -17.33 32.97
CA MET A 343 -24.03 -17.08 32.00
C MET A 343 -24.02 -15.64 31.47
N SER A 344 -23.83 -14.65 32.36
CA SER A 344 -23.76 -13.24 31.96
C SER A 344 -22.56 -12.98 31.04
N ASP A 345 -21.40 -13.54 31.36
CA ASP A 345 -20.18 -13.42 30.55
C ASP A 345 -20.34 -14.10 29.18
N LEU A 346 -21.01 -15.26 29.13
CA LEU A 346 -21.32 -15.93 27.87
C LEU A 346 -22.23 -15.08 26.97
N PHE A 347 -23.25 -14.40 27.53
CA PHE A 347 -24.12 -13.52 26.78
C PHE A 347 -23.39 -12.26 26.27
N VAL A 348 -22.55 -11.65 27.10
CA VAL A 348 -21.71 -10.50 26.68
C VAL A 348 -20.78 -10.93 25.54
N THR A 349 -20.09 -12.06 25.71
CA THR A 349 -19.20 -12.62 24.68
C THR A 349 -19.96 -12.94 23.39
N PHE A 350 -21.19 -13.45 23.50
CA PHE A 350 -22.05 -13.73 22.35
C PHE A 350 -22.39 -12.44 21.58
N VAL A 351 -22.84 -11.40 22.27
CA VAL A 351 -23.18 -10.11 21.65
C VAL A 351 -21.97 -9.49 20.96
N LEU A 352 -20.80 -9.47 21.60
CA LEU A 352 -19.56 -8.96 20.98
C LEU A 352 -19.17 -9.76 19.73
N ALA A 353 -19.35 -11.09 19.77
CA ALA A 353 -19.11 -11.92 18.60
C ALA A 353 -20.09 -11.61 17.45
N VAL A 354 -21.37 -11.37 17.74
CA VAL A 354 -22.36 -10.95 16.72
C VAL A 354 -22.02 -9.56 16.16
N GLU A 355 -21.63 -8.60 16.99
CA GLU A 355 -21.25 -7.26 16.53
C GLU A 355 -20.01 -7.28 15.63
N SER A 356 -19.03 -8.16 15.90
CA SER A 356 -17.84 -8.31 15.05
C SER A 356 -18.16 -8.71 13.60
N ILE A 357 -19.30 -9.36 13.36
CA ILE A 357 -19.75 -9.76 12.03
C ILE A 357 -20.19 -8.54 11.20
N ARG A 358 -20.69 -7.49 11.84
CA ARG A 358 -21.08 -6.25 11.15
C ARG A 358 -19.90 -5.55 10.47
N GLY A 359 -18.67 -5.83 10.92
CA GLY A 359 -17.45 -5.33 10.28
C GLY A 359 -17.08 -5.99 8.95
N ILE A 360 -17.74 -7.09 8.57
CA ILE A 360 -17.49 -7.81 7.32
C ILE A 360 -18.22 -7.10 6.17
N GLN A 361 -17.47 -6.59 5.19
CA GLN A 361 -18.02 -5.87 4.04
C GLN A 361 -18.36 -6.82 2.89
N PRO A 362 -19.64 -6.98 2.50
CA PRO A 362 -20.02 -7.77 1.34
C PRO A 362 -19.76 -6.99 0.03
N SER A 363 -19.23 -7.68 -0.98
CA SER A 363 -19.00 -7.16 -2.34
C SER A 363 -20.09 -7.58 -3.33
N THR A 364 -20.90 -8.59 -2.99
CA THR A 364 -22.00 -9.08 -3.84
C THR A 364 -23.34 -9.15 -3.10
N THR A 365 -24.42 -9.24 -3.87
CA THR A 365 -25.78 -9.42 -3.33
C THR A 365 -25.89 -10.74 -2.55
N GLN A 366 -25.28 -11.82 -3.04
CA GLN A 366 -25.28 -13.12 -2.35
C GLN A 366 -24.56 -13.04 -1.01
N GLN A 367 -23.39 -12.39 -0.96
CA GLN A 367 -22.63 -12.16 0.27
C GLN A 367 -23.44 -11.35 1.29
N THR A 368 -24.16 -10.32 0.82
CA THR A 368 -25.06 -9.51 1.66
C THR A 368 -26.17 -10.35 2.27
N THR A 369 -26.80 -11.23 1.49
CA THR A 369 -27.86 -12.12 1.98
C THR A 369 -27.36 -13.09 3.03
N VAL A 370 -26.20 -13.72 2.82
CA VAL A 370 -25.60 -14.65 3.80
C VAL A 370 -25.31 -13.92 5.12
N LEU A 371 -24.68 -12.74 5.05
CA LEU A 371 -24.36 -11.93 6.22
C LEU A 371 -25.62 -11.58 7.03
N LYS A 372 -26.69 -11.11 6.35
CA LYS A 372 -27.97 -10.77 6.98
C LYS A 372 -28.61 -11.97 7.67
N ASN A 373 -28.62 -13.14 7.02
CA ASN A 373 -29.18 -14.36 7.58
C ASN A 373 -28.41 -14.85 8.81
N LEU A 374 -27.07 -14.78 8.77
CA LEU A 374 -26.22 -15.13 9.90
C LEU A 374 -26.51 -14.23 11.10
N VAL A 375 -26.55 -12.90 10.91
CA VAL A 375 -26.85 -11.95 12.00
C VAL A 375 -28.25 -12.18 12.55
N ARG A 376 -29.26 -12.30 11.67
CA ARG A 376 -30.65 -12.51 12.08
C ARG A 376 -30.83 -13.79 12.91
N GLY A 377 -30.25 -14.91 12.47
CA GLY A 377 -30.36 -16.18 13.18
C GLY A 377 -29.74 -16.14 14.59
N ASN A 378 -28.62 -15.43 14.75
CA ASN A 378 -27.97 -15.28 16.05
C ASN A 378 -28.70 -14.28 16.96
N TYR A 379 -29.28 -13.22 16.41
CA TYR A 379 -30.11 -12.30 17.16
C TYR A 379 -31.35 -12.99 17.74
N ASN A 380 -32.04 -13.80 16.93
CA ASN A 380 -33.21 -14.56 17.39
C ASN A 380 -32.84 -15.51 18.55
N PHE A 381 -31.75 -16.27 18.39
CA PHE A 381 -31.23 -17.15 19.45
C PHE A 381 -30.95 -16.38 20.75
N TYR A 382 -30.31 -15.20 20.67
CA TYR A 382 -30.01 -14.39 21.84
C TYR A 382 -31.28 -13.91 22.54
N GLN A 383 -32.27 -13.42 21.79
CA GLN A 383 -33.52 -12.93 22.38
C GLN A 383 -34.26 -14.03 23.16
N GLU A 384 -34.36 -15.23 22.58
CA GLU A 384 -35.01 -16.37 23.23
C GLU A 384 -34.28 -16.79 24.52
N THR A 385 -32.96 -16.95 24.45
CA THR A 385 -32.17 -17.46 25.58
C THR A 385 -31.92 -16.44 26.69
N VAL A 386 -31.73 -15.16 26.35
CA VAL A 386 -31.51 -14.10 27.36
C VAL A 386 -32.81 -13.79 28.11
N PHE A 387 -33.96 -13.94 27.46
CA PHE A 387 -35.27 -13.80 28.10
C PHE A 387 -35.44 -14.82 29.22
N LEU A 388 -35.22 -16.11 28.92
CA LEU A 388 -35.27 -17.19 29.91
C LEU A 388 -34.32 -16.96 31.09
N PHE A 389 -33.09 -16.51 30.80
CA PHE A 389 -32.12 -16.19 31.86
C PHE A 389 -32.59 -15.04 32.77
N ARG A 390 -33.17 -13.99 32.20
CA ARG A 390 -33.71 -12.85 32.97
C ARG A 390 -34.90 -13.26 33.83
N GLU A 391 -35.78 -14.10 33.30
CA GLU A 391 -36.92 -14.63 34.03
C GLU A 391 -36.46 -15.48 35.22
N LEU A 392 -35.49 -16.37 35.00
CA LEU A 392 -34.85 -17.15 36.06
C LEU A 392 -34.23 -16.31 37.16
N ARG A 393 -33.46 -15.30 36.77
CA ARG A 393 -32.84 -14.37 37.71
C ARG A 393 -33.89 -13.62 38.52
N LYS A 394 -34.98 -13.19 37.89
CA LYS A 394 -36.08 -12.52 38.59
C LYS A 394 -36.73 -13.44 39.62
N THR A 395 -36.98 -14.70 39.27
CA THR A 395 -37.49 -15.70 40.23
C THR A 395 -36.56 -15.82 41.44
N LEU A 396 -35.25 -15.87 41.23
CA LEU A 396 -34.27 -15.90 42.33
C LEU A 396 -34.35 -14.64 43.21
N GLU A 397 -34.39 -13.46 42.60
CA GLU A 397 -34.51 -12.16 43.29
C GLU A 397 -35.82 -12.06 44.11
N ASP A 398 -36.93 -12.59 43.60
CA ASP A 398 -38.25 -12.57 44.26
C ASP A 398 -38.38 -13.64 45.38
N THR A 399 -37.64 -14.76 45.31
CA THR A 399 -37.76 -15.89 46.26
C THR A 399 -36.80 -15.78 47.46
N THR A 400 -35.71 -15.01 47.35
CA THR A 400 -34.64 -14.89 48.36
C THR A 400 -34.88 -13.80 49.43
N LEU A 401 -36.11 -13.74 49.95
CA LEU A 401 -36.45 -12.98 51.17
C LEU A 401 -35.68 -13.58 52.36
N THR A 402 -34.68 -12.98 53.02
CA THR A 402 -34.17 -11.60 53.11
C THR A 402 -32.72 -11.67 53.60
N SER A 403 -31.73 -11.18 52.85
CA SER A 403 -30.47 -10.70 53.43
C SER A 403 -29.69 -9.86 52.42
N ALA A 404 -29.45 -8.60 52.75
CA ALA A 404 -28.46 -7.75 52.07
C ALA A 404 -27.08 -8.45 51.99
N ASP A 405 -26.80 -9.36 52.92
CA ASP A 405 -25.57 -10.14 53.04
C ASP A 405 -25.29 -11.07 51.85
N ILE A 406 -26.32 -11.66 51.21
CA ILE A 406 -26.11 -12.56 50.05
C ILE A 406 -25.78 -11.74 48.80
N LEU A 407 -26.47 -10.62 48.58
CA LEU A 407 -26.16 -9.70 47.49
C LEU A 407 -24.78 -9.06 47.67
N GLU A 408 -24.39 -8.72 48.89
CA GLU A 408 -23.05 -8.25 49.22
C GLU A 408 -21.99 -9.34 48.98
N THR A 409 -22.30 -10.60 49.28
CA THR A 409 -21.39 -11.73 49.01
C THR A 409 -21.22 -11.98 47.51
N ILE A 410 -22.32 -11.90 46.73
CA ILE A 410 -22.27 -12.00 45.26
C ILE A 410 -21.44 -10.85 44.68
N GLN A 411 -21.66 -9.62 45.15
CA GLN A 411 -20.92 -8.46 44.68
C GLN A 411 -19.41 -8.57 44.99
N LYS A 412 -19.04 -8.97 46.22
CA LYS A 412 -17.64 -9.22 46.60
C LYS A 412 -16.98 -10.28 45.71
N PHE A 413 -17.70 -11.33 45.35
CA PHE A 413 -17.19 -12.37 44.44
C PHE A 413 -17.00 -11.85 43.01
N VAL A 414 -17.95 -11.05 42.50
CA VAL A 414 -17.86 -10.40 41.18
C VAL A 414 -16.66 -9.45 41.11
N ASP A 415 -16.51 -8.58 42.11
CA ASP A 415 -15.42 -7.60 42.17
C ASP A 415 -14.05 -8.29 42.25
N ARG A 416 -13.95 -9.36 43.05
CA ARG A 416 -12.74 -10.18 43.14
C ARG A 416 -12.37 -10.81 41.80
N ASN A 417 -13.34 -11.38 41.08
CA ASN A 417 -13.08 -12.00 39.78
C ASN A 417 -12.72 -10.96 38.71
N ALA A 418 -13.33 -9.78 38.76
CA ALA A 418 -12.98 -8.66 37.89
C ALA A 418 -11.53 -8.21 38.15
N MET A 419 -11.14 -8.02 39.41
CA MET A 419 -9.75 -7.69 39.77
C MET A 419 -8.77 -8.78 39.33
N ARG A 420 -9.12 -10.06 39.52
CA ARG A 420 -8.31 -11.19 39.07
C ARG A 420 -8.10 -11.16 37.55
N ALA A 421 -9.14 -10.85 36.79
CA ALA A 421 -9.05 -10.72 35.34
C ALA A 421 -8.14 -9.55 34.92
N VAL A 422 -8.29 -8.37 35.53
CA VAL A 422 -7.44 -7.19 35.26
C VAL A 422 -5.97 -7.51 35.55
N TYR A 423 -5.70 -8.17 36.67
CA TYR A 423 -4.35 -8.60 37.05
C TYR A 423 -3.70 -9.51 36.01
N VAL A 424 -4.44 -10.54 35.56
CA VAL A 424 -3.99 -11.47 34.51
C VAL A 424 -3.70 -10.73 33.20
N PHE A 425 -4.61 -9.83 32.79
CA PHE A 425 -4.42 -9.05 31.56
C PHE A 425 -3.19 -8.12 31.62
N LEU A 426 -2.97 -7.45 32.74
CA LEU A 426 -1.79 -6.58 32.91
C LEU A 426 -0.49 -7.38 32.87
N LYS A 427 -0.41 -8.54 33.55
CA LYS A 427 0.76 -9.43 33.44
C LYS A 427 0.99 -9.91 32.02
N GLN A 428 -0.07 -10.26 31.30
CA GLN A 428 0.03 -10.71 29.91
C GLN A 428 0.58 -9.58 29.01
N LEU A 429 0.03 -8.37 29.11
CA LEU A 429 0.49 -7.21 28.33
C LEU A 429 1.93 -6.82 28.66
N ALA A 430 2.33 -6.87 29.93
CA ALA A 430 3.70 -6.63 30.35
C ALA A 430 4.67 -7.62 29.68
N LEU A 431 4.31 -8.90 29.66
CA LEU A 431 5.14 -9.94 29.04
C LEU A 431 5.19 -9.81 27.51
N GLU A 432 4.05 -9.62 26.85
CA GLU A 432 3.97 -9.45 25.39
C GLU A 432 4.75 -8.23 24.92
N SER A 433 4.60 -7.09 25.61
CA SER A 433 5.35 -5.88 25.31
C SER A 433 6.86 -6.08 25.52
N LEU A 434 7.28 -6.79 26.58
CA LEU A 434 8.68 -7.10 26.82
C LEU A 434 9.28 -7.97 25.70
N MET A 435 8.54 -8.98 25.25
CA MET A 435 8.94 -9.83 24.13
C MET A 435 9.06 -9.05 22.81
N LEU A 436 8.18 -8.09 22.57
CA LEU A 436 8.27 -7.22 21.40
C LEU A 436 9.47 -6.28 21.50
N CYS A 437 9.74 -5.72 22.69
CA CYS A 437 10.92 -4.89 22.91
C CYS A 437 12.21 -5.66 22.67
N ASP A 438 12.31 -6.91 23.13
CA ASP A 438 13.46 -7.79 22.87
C ASP A 438 13.60 -8.11 21.36
N LYS A 439 12.50 -8.55 20.72
CA LYS A 439 12.49 -8.94 19.30
C LYS A 439 12.90 -7.82 18.34
N PHE A 440 12.52 -6.58 18.64
CA PHE A 440 12.75 -5.42 17.78
C PHE A 440 13.79 -4.45 18.35
N THR A 441 14.52 -4.84 19.41
CA THR A 441 15.50 -4.01 20.13
C THR A 441 14.97 -2.60 20.44
N LEU A 442 13.76 -2.53 20.98
CA LEU A 442 13.11 -1.29 21.43
C LEU A 442 13.41 -1.04 22.91
N ASN A 443 13.18 0.19 23.37
CA ASN A 443 13.31 0.51 24.80
C ASN A 443 12.22 -0.17 25.64
N ASN A 444 12.51 -0.41 26.92
CA ASN A 444 11.61 -1.12 27.85
C ASN A 444 10.64 -0.20 28.58
N THR A 445 10.39 1.03 28.10
CA THR A 445 9.55 2.00 28.80
C THR A 445 8.11 1.51 29.00
N VAL A 446 7.52 0.90 27.95
CA VAL A 446 6.13 0.39 28.01
C VAL A 446 5.99 -0.84 28.92
N PRO A 447 6.87 -1.88 28.84
CA PRO A 447 6.85 -2.98 29.79
C PRO A 447 6.98 -2.56 31.26
N VAL A 448 7.84 -1.58 31.56
CA VAL A 448 8.01 -1.05 32.93
C VAL A 448 6.73 -0.41 33.44
N GLN A 449 6.04 0.38 32.62
CA GLN A 449 4.76 0.99 33.00
C GLN A 449 3.67 -0.05 33.28
N PHE A 450 3.62 -1.15 32.51
CA PHE A 450 2.68 -2.23 32.80
C PHE A 450 3.03 -2.99 34.08
N ALA A 451 4.32 -3.18 34.39
CA ALA A 451 4.75 -3.81 35.64
C ALA A 451 4.39 -2.97 36.87
N GLU A 452 4.58 -1.64 36.81
CA GLU A 452 4.17 -0.72 37.87
C GLU A 452 2.65 -0.74 38.10
N ALA A 453 1.86 -0.76 37.02
CA ALA A 453 0.40 -0.86 37.11
C ALA A 453 -0.05 -2.23 37.65
N GLU A 454 0.64 -3.30 37.27
CA GLU A 454 0.38 -4.66 37.77
C GLU A 454 0.64 -4.78 39.26
N GLU A 455 1.72 -4.16 39.76
CA GLU A 455 2.06 -4.18 41.19
C GLU A 455 0.94 -3.56 42.04
N VAL A 456 0.37 -2.44 41.60
CA VAL A 456 -0.77 -1.79 42.27
C VAL A 456 -1.99 -2.73 42.31
N VAL A 457 -2.36 -3.30 41.16
CA VAL A 457 -3.51 -4.22 41.07
C VAL A 457 -3.27 -5.51 41.85
N CYS A 458 -2.03 -5.98 41.96
CA CYS A 458 -1.64 -7.13 42.79
C CYS A 458 -1.97 -6.89 44.26
N GLN A 459 -1.65 -5.69 44.77
CA GLN A 459 -1.90 -5.32 46.16
C GLN A 459 -3.40 -5.25 46.45
N ASP A 460 -4.18 -4.66 45.55
CA ASP A 460 -5.64 -4.60 45.67
C ASP A 460 -6.26 -6.01 45.64
N LEU A 461 -5.80 -6.87 44.73
CA LEU A 461 -6.28 -8.26 44.64
C LEU A 461 -5.93 -9.07 45.88
N LYS A 462 -4.72 -8.91 46.44
CA LYS A 462 -4.31 -9.54 47.72
C LYS A 462 -5.23 -9.11 48.85
N GLN A 463 -5.60 -7.83 48.91
CA GLN A 463 -6.52 -7.32 49.91
C GLN A 463 -7.92 -7.93 49.73
N CYS A 464 -8.43 -8.01 48.51
CA CYS A 464 -9.73 -8.66 48.22
C CYS A 464 -9.76 -10.15 48.56
N ILE A 465 -8.67 -10.89 48.29
CA ILE A 465 -8.55 -12.31 48.63
C ILE A 465 -8.53 -12.50 50.15
N LYS A 466 -7.79 -11.64 50.86
CA LYS A 466 -7.74 -11.63 52.33
C LYS A 466 -9.10 -11.29 52.96
N ASP A 467 -9.83 -10.33 52.40
CA ASP A 467 -11.17 -9.95 52.86
C ASP A 467 -12.21 -11.07 52.64
N CYS A 468 -11.96 -11.95 51.66
CA CYS A 468 -12.74 -13.16 51.40
C CYS A 468 -12.29 -14.38 52.24
N LYS A 469 -11.24 -14.24 53.07
CA LYS A 469 -10.59 -15.35 53.81
C LYS A 469 -10.04 -16.48 52.93
N ASP A 470 -9.73 -16.18 51.67
CA ASP A 470 -9.13 -17.13 50.73
C ASP A 470 -7.60 -17.10 50.82
N ASP A 471 -6.94 -18.18 50.38
CA ASP A 471 -5.47 -18.25 50.33
C ASP A 471 -4.92 -17.59 49.05
N TRP A 472 -3.98 -16.67 49.25
CA TRP A 472 -3.25 -16.05 48.14
C TRP A 472 -2.38 -17.07 47.41
N ALA A 473 -1.76 -18.03 48.09
CA ALA A 473 -0.85 -18.98 47.47
C ALA A 473 -1.57 -19.87 46.44
N GLU A 474 -2.76 -20.36 46.78
CA GLU A 474 -3.62 -21.14 45.89
C GLU A 474 -4.13 -20.27 44.72
N SER A 475 -4.54 -19.03 45.00
CA SER A 475 -4.98 -18.08 43.97
C SER A 475 -3.87 -17.70 43.00
N GLU A 476 -2.64 -17.57 43.48
CA GLU A 476 -1.44 -17.26 42.68
C GLU A 476 -1.07 -18.43 41.77
N GLU A 477 -1.16 -19.67 42.26
CA GLU A 477 -0.96 -20.87 41.44
C GLU A 477 -1.97 -20.96 40.29
N ASP A 478 -3.25 -20.71 40.57
CA ASP A 478 -4.33 -20.63 39.58
C ASP A 478 -4.06 -19.58 38.49
N ILE A 479 -3.66 -18.38 38.91
CA ILE A 479 -3.32 -17.27 38.00
C ILE A 479 -2.14 -17.65 37.11
N ASN A 480 -1.09 -18.22 37.69
CA ASN A 480 0.11 -18.65 36.96
C ASN A 480 -0.22 -19.76 35.95
N ASN A 481 -1.14 -20.67 36.26
CA ASN A 481 -1.60 -21.70 35.34
C ASN A 481 -2.35 -21.11 34.14
N VAL A 482 -3.23 -20.12 34.37
CA VAL A 482 -3.95 -19.41 33.29
C VAL A 482 -2.98 -18.65 32.39
N LEU A 483 -2.02 -17.93 32.97
CA LEU A 483 -1.00 -17.19 32.22
C LEU A 483 -0.15 -18.14 31.37
N LYS A 484 0.27 -19.28 31.94
CA LYS A 484 1.07 -20.29 31.23
C LYS A 484 0.33 -20.84 30.00
N ASP A 485 -0.96 -21.16 30.11
CA ASP A 485 -1.78 -21.61 28.98
C ASP A 485 -1.95 -20.51 27.92
N GLN A 486 -2.18 -19.26 28.32
CA GLN A 486 -2.28 -18.13 27.39
C GLN A 486 -0.98 -17.85 26.64
N ILE A 487 0.17 -17.88 27.32
CA ILE A 487 1.50 -17.70 26.74
C ILE A 487 1.85 -18.84 25.78
N GLN A 488 1.54 -20.09 26.15
CA GLN A 488 1.76 -21.23 25.27
C GLN A 488 0.97 -21.11 23.96
N ARG A 489 -0.27 -20.63 24.01
CA ARG A 489 -1.08 -20.38 22.79
C ARG A 489 -0.48 -19.29 21.90
N LEU A 490 0.13 -18.26 22.49
CA LEU A 490 0.78 -17.18 21.74
C LEU A 490 2.10 -17.62 21.09
N LEU A 491 2.91 -18.40 21.80
CA LEU A 491 4.22 -18.87 21.33
C LEU A 491 4.13 -19.94 20.24
N TYR A 492 3.17 -20.86 20.37
CA TYR A 492 3.10 -22.05 19.51
C TYR A 492 1.98 -21.96 18.46
N GLY A 493 1.14 -20.92 18.51
CA GLY A 493 -0.03 -20.79 17.66
C GLY A 493 -1.08 -21.85 17.98
N THR A 494 -2.36 -21.51 17.87
CA THR A 494 -3.42 -22.53 17.84
C THR A 494 -3.20 -23.41 16.60
N GLN A 495 -2.84 -24.68 16.80
CA GLN A 495 -2.94 -25.72 15.77
C GLN A 495 -4.37 -25.86 15.27
#